data_AF-A0A1V4EJW2-F1
#
_entry.id   AF-A0A1V4EJW2-F1
#
_cell.length_a   1.000
_cell.length_b   1.000
_cell.length_c   1.000
_cell.angle_alpha   90.00
_cell.angle_beta   90.00
_cell.angle_gamma   90.00
#
_symmetry.space_group_name_H-M   'P 1'
#
loop_
_entity.id
_entity.type
_entity.pdbx_description
1 polymer ?
#
loop_
_entity_poly.entity_id
_entity_poly.type
_entity_poly.pdbx_seq_one_letter_code
_entity_poly.pdbx_strand_id
1 'polypeptide(L)'
;MPAIPQPLRPDDDGGTDAPVAAALSAFQAGTATAADVLAALAGTRLLVPVVALLTESEVGEHGLRQEKESEMALPKLVGKDGREAVLAFTGTEPMRRWRPDARPVQATTPQVCQAARHESAAAVVVDVAGPVPFVIEGGMLQALATVEEAKRDTSAVDRLAREVPGATVARLGTVEEKRRGRWWSRRRA
;
A
#
# COMPACT_ATOMS: atom_id res chain seq x y z
N MET A 1 20.80 12.83 15.77
CA MET A 1 19.52 13.49 15.47
C MET A 1 18.68 12.50 14.69
N PRO A 2 17.56 11.98 15.22
CA PRO A 2 16.66 11.16 14.40
C PRO A 2 16.15 12.01 13.24
N ALA A 3 16.22 11.48 12.02
CA ALA A 3 15.74 12.17 10.83
C ALA A 3 14.20 12.19 10.85
N ILE A 4 13.59 13.37 10.69
CA ILE A 4 12.14 13.50 10.56
C ILE A 4 11.76 12.87 9.21
N PRO A 5 10.82 11.91 9.17
CA PRO A 5 10.32 11.35 7.92
C PRO A 5 9.78 12.47 7.02
N GLN A 6 10.26 12.53 5.78
CA GLN A 6 9.78 13.52 4.82
C GLN A 6 8.50 13.02 4.13
N PRO A 7 7.53 13.90 3.86
CA PRO A 7 6.36 13.54 3.07
C PRO A 7 6.80 13.14 1.64
N LEU A 8 6.10 12.17 1.06
CA LEU A 8 6.35 11.69 -0.29
C LEU A 8 6.16 12.81 -1.33
N ARG A 9 5.22 13.71 -1.08
CA ARG A 9 4.97 14.94 -1.85
C ARG A 9 4.92 16.13 -0.87
N PRO A 10 5.96 16.98 -0.83
CA PRO A 10 6.01 18.15 0.06
C PRO A 10 4.93 19.21 -0.23
N ASP A 11 4.59 19.43 -1.51
CA ASP A 11 3.61 20.44 -1.95
C ASP A 11 2.19 19.88 -2.09
N ASP A 12 1.90 18.80 -1.36
CA ASP A 12 0.66 18.07 -1.50
C ASP A 12 -0.47 18.73 -0.70
N ASP A 13 -1.49 19.19 -1.41
CA ASP A 13 -2.65 19.89 -0.85
C ASP A 13 -3.64 18.98 -0.10
N GLY A 14 -3.37 17.67 -0.06
CA GLY A 14 -4.21 16.70 0.62
C GLY A 14 -5.42 16.26 -0.21
N GLY A 15 -5.57 16.74 -1.44
CA GLY A 15 -6.66 16.40 -2.35
C GLY A 15 -6.57 14.97 -2.88
N THR A 16 -7.71 14.49 -3.39
CA THR A 16 -7.76 13.30 -4.24
C THR A 16 -7.29 13.69 -5.64
N ASP A 17 -6.30 12.98 -6.16
CA ASP A 17 -5.79 13.19 -7.52
C ASP A 17 -6.92 13.02 -8.56
N ALA A 18 -7.07 13.99 -9.48
CA ALA A 18 -8.18 14.00 -10.44
C ALA A 18 -8.30 12.74 -11.33
N PRO A 19 -7.20 12.14 -11.83
CA PRO A 19 -7.27 10.86 -12.54
C PRO A 19 -7.82 9.72 -11.69
N VAL A 20 -7.53 9.70 -10.38
CA VAL A 20 -8.04 8.68 -9.45
C VAL A 20 -9.53 8.88 -9.21
N ALA A 21 -9.97 10.13 -8.97
CA ALA A 21 -11.39 10.44 -8.83
C ALA A 21 -12.20 10.04 -10.07
N ALA A 22 -11.66 10.30 -11.26
CA ALA A 22 -12.29 9.94 -12.53
C ALA A 22 -12.37 8.40 -12.70
N ALA A 23 -11.27 7.68 -12.44
CA ALA A 23 -11.24 6.22 -12.54
C ALA A 23 -12.21 5.55 -11.55
N LEU A 24 -12.26 6.01 -10.30
CA LEU A 24 -13.20 5.51 -9.29
C LEU A 24 -14.66 5.77 -9.69
N SER A 25 -14.96 6.96 -10.20
CA SER A 25 -16.32 7.30 -10.66
C SER A 25 -16.74 6.45 -11.85
N ALA A 26 -15.84 6.24 -12.83
CA ALA A 26 -16.08 5.39 -13.98
C ALA A 26 -16.23 3.91 -13.59
N PHE A 27 -15.48 3.44 -12.60
CA PHE A 27 -15.62 2.09 -12.05
C PHE A 27 -16.98 1.89 -11.37
N GLN A 28 -17.42 2.86 -10.56
CA GLN A 28 -18.75 2.83 -9.95
C GLN A 28 -19.87 2.84 -11.00
N ALA A 29 -19.68 3.57 -12.11
CA ALA A 29 -20.61 3.61 -13.24
C ALA A 29 -20.55 2.36 -14.14
N GLY A 30 -19.61 1.43 -13.91
CA GLY A 30 -19.41 0.24 -14.74
C GLY A 30 -18.79 0.52 -16.12
N THR A 31 -18.23 1.71 -16.34
CA THR A 31 -17.57 2.11 -17.60
C THR A 31 -16.04 1.99 -17.55
N ALA A 32 -15.48 1.62 -16.40
CA ALA A 32 -14.08 1.29 -16.21
C ALA A 32 -13.95 0.01 -15.38
N THR A 33 -12.78 -0.61 -15.46
CA THR A 33 -12.44 -1.85 -14.77
C THR A 33 -11.67 -1.59 -13.48
N ALA A 34 -11.54 -2.61 -12.63
CA ALA A 34 -10.66 -2.53 -11.46
C ALA A 34 -9.20 -2.27 -11.86
N ALA A 35 -8.76 -2.74 -13.03
CA ALA A 35 -7.42 -2.48 -13.54
C ALA A 35 -7.19 -0.99 -13.85
N ASP A 36 -8.21 -0.29 -14.35
CA ASP A 36 -8.12 1.16 -14.61
C ASP A 36 -7.97 1.96 -13.32
N VAL A 37 -8.68 1.56 -12.25
CA VAL A 37 -8.52 2.15 -10.91
C VAL A 37 -7.12 1.88 -10.37
N LEU A 38 -6.66 0.63 -10.42
CA LEU A 38 -5.32 0.26 -9.96
C LEU A 38 -4.22 1.00 -10.73
N ALA A 39 -4.38 1.19 -12.04
CA ALA A 39 -3.45 1.96 -12.87
C ALA A 39 -3.42 3.44 -12.45
N ALA A 40 -4.58 4.05 -12.20
CA ALA A 40 -4.65 5.41 -11.68
C ALA A 40 -3.98 5.54 -10.30
N LEU A 41 -4.20 4.57 -9.40
CA LEU A 41 -3.61 4.54 -8.07
C LEU A 41 -2.09 4.27 -8.05
N ALA A 42 -1.53 3.67 -9.11
CA ALA A 42 -0.11 3.32 -9.16
C ALA A 42 0.81 4.56 -9.20
N GLY A 43 0.32 5.68 -9.75
CA GLY A 43 1.09 6.93 -9.88
C GLY A 43 0.84 7.94 -8.76
N THR A 44 0.00 7.61 -7.80
CA THR A 44 -0.49 8.55 -6.77
C THR A 44 -0.11 8.12 -5.37
N ARG A 45 -0.18 9.07 -4.44
CA ARG A 45 -0.07 8.76 -3.01
C ARG A 45 -1.44 8.38 -2.47
N LEU A 46 -1.45 7.49 -1.51
CA LEU A 46 -2.56 7.22 -0.60
C LEU A 46 -2.25 7.84 0.76
N LEU A 47 -3.31 8.06 1.54
CA LEU A 47 -3.25 8.49 2.93
C LEU A 47 -3.66 7.32 3.82
N VAL A 48 -2.73 6.83 4.61
CA VAL A 48 -2.99 5.83 5.63
C VAL A 48 -3.32 6.57 6.92
N PRO A 49 -4.47 6.29 7.57
CA PRO A 49 -4.84 6.97 8.79
C PRO A 49 -4.02 6.45 9.97
N VAL A 50 -3.53 7.36 10.81
CA VAL A 50 -3.06 7.02 12.15
C VAL A 50 -3.85 7.80 13.20
N VAL A 51 -4.15 7.14 14.31
CA VAL A 51 -4.93 7.73 15.42
C VAL A 51 -4.12 7.62 16.70
N ALA A 52 -4.22 8.63 17.55
CA ALA A 52 -3.65 8.56 18.88
C ALA A 52 -4.58 7.75 19.79
N LEU A 53 -4.07 6.69 20.41
CA LEU A 53 -4.73 6.00 21.50
C LEU A 53 -4.20 6.59 22.82
N LEU A 54 -5.12 6.97 23.70
CA LEU A 54 -4.80 7.22 25.10
C LEU A 54 -4.87 5.88 25.81
N THR A 55 -3.72 5.34 26.24
CA THR A 55 -3.69 4.22 27.17
C THR A 55 -4.15 4.71 28.55
N GLU A 56 -5.12 4.02 29.15
CA GLU A 56 -5.49 4.25 30.54
C GLU A 56 -4.32 3.84 31.43
N SER A 57 -3.83 4.75 32.26
CA SER A 57 -2.75 4.48 33.21
C SER A 57 -3.29 3.65 34.38
N GLU A 58 -2.63 2.53 34.69
CA GLU A 58 -2.84 1.85 35.97
C GLU A 58 -2.37 2.76 37.11
N VAL A 59 -3.19 2.88 38.15
CA VAL A 59 -2.85 3.66 39.35
C VAL A 59 -1.85 2.86 40.18
N GLY A 60 -0.56 3.19 40.04
CA GLY A 60 0.46 2.71 40.97
C GLY A 60 0.16 3.17 42.40
N GLU A 61 0.41 2.29 43.38
CA GLU A 61 0.10 2.42 44.82
C GLU A 61 0.72 3.65 45.53
N HIS A 62 1.46 4.51 44.81
CA HIS A 62 2.24 5.62 45.36
C HIS A 62 1.92 7.01 44.77
N GLY A 63 0.83 7.16 44.02
CA GLY A 63 0.32 8.48 43.62
C GLY A 63 1.22 9.30 42.68
N LEU A 64 2.22 8.68 42.06
CA LEU A 64 3.03 9.32 41.02
C LEU A 64 2.29 9.20 39.68
N ARG A 65 1.84 10.35 39.14
CA ARG A 65 1.32 10.46 37.77
C ARG A 65 2.45 10.08 36.79
N GLN A 66 2.39 8.87 36.26
CA GLN A 66 3.23 8.46 35.14
C GLN A 66 2.75 9.16 33.87
N GLU A 67 3.70 9.63 33.07
CA GLU A 67 3.46 10.47 31.90
C GLU A 67 2.63 9.75 30.84
N LYS A 68 1.77 10.52 30.14
CA LYS A 68 0.86 10.04 29.10
C LYS A 68 1.66 9.66 27.85
N GLU A 69 2.05 8.40 27.73
CA GLU A 69 2.57 7.87 26.47
C GLU A 69 1.41 7.77 25.46
N SER A 70 1.48 8.56 24.38
CA SER A 70 0.51 8.49 23.29
C SER A 70 0.98 7.43 22.29
N GLU A 71 0.27 6.32 22.20
CA GLU A 71 0.54 5.29 21.18
C GLU A 71 -0.17 5.66 19.87
N MET A 72 0.57 5.66 18.76
CA MET A 72 -0.01 5.89 17.43
C MET A 72 -0.39 4.54 16.82
N ALA A 73 -1.69 4.30 16.65
CA ALA A 73 -2.21 3.07 16.08
C ALA A 73 -2.61 3.24 14.61
N LEU A 74 -2.46 2.16 13.84
CA LEU A 74 -2.98 1.99 12.48
C LEU A 74 -4.34 1.27 12.56
N PRO A 75 -5.47 1.96 12.36
CA PRO A 75 -6.78 1.32 12.45
C PRO A 75 -7.00 0.34 11.30
N LYS A 76 -7.55 -0.84 11.64
CA LYS A 76 -7.99 -1.86 10.68
C LYS A 76 -9.51 -1.99 10.71
N LEU A 77 -10.10 -2.31 9.57
CA LEU A 77 -11.48 -2.78 9.50
C LEU A 77 -11.52 -4.29 9.75
N VAL A 78 -12.60 -4.76 10.38
CA VAL A 78 -12.91 -6.19 10.47
C VAL A 78 -14.15 -6.45 9.63
N GLY A 79 -14.00 -7.30 8.60
CA GLY A 79 -15.10 -7.74 7.76
C GLY A 79 -16.10 -8.60 8.54
N LYS A 80 -17.30 -8.79 7.98
CA LYS A 80 -18.31 -9.70 8.56
C LYS A 80 -17.83 -11.16 8.59
N ASP A 81 -16.83 -11.49 7.77
CA ASP A 81 -16.13 -12.77 7.72
C ASP A 81 -14.98 -12.86 8.73
N GLY A 82 -14.80 -11.84 9.59
CA GLY A 82 -13.76 -11.78 10.61
C GLY A 82 -12.37 -11.42 10.10
N ARG A 83 -12.18 -11.26 8.78
CA ARG A 83 -10.88 -10.90 8.22
C ARG A 83 -10.62 -9.41 8.36
N GLU A 84 -9.37 -9.06 8.62
CA GLU A 84 -8.95 -7.66 8.76
C GLU A 84 -8.62 -7.03 7.41
N ALA A 85 -8.79 -5.71 7.31
CA ALA A 85 -8.36 -4.91 6.18
C ALA A 85 -7.70 -3.61 6.62
N VAL A 86 -6.61 -3.23 5.94
CA VAL A 86 -5.95 -1.94 6.12
C VAL A 86 -6.77 -0.84 5.45
N LEU A 87 -6.86 0.31 6.10
CA LEU A 87 -7.51 1.50 5.55
C LEU A 87 -6.53 2.36 4.76
N ALA A 88 -6.99 2.88 3.63
CA ALA A 88 -6.30 3.90 2.87
C ALA A 88 -7.30 4.90 2.28
N PHE A 89 -6.85 6.12 2.02
CA PHE A 89 -7.69 7.17 1.47
C PHE A 89 -7.00 7.85 0.30
N THR A 90 -7.77 8.24 -0.71
CA THR A 90 -7.24 8.96 -1.85
C THR A 90 -6.99 10.44 -1.53
N GLY A 91 -7.66 10.96 -0.51
CA GLY A 91 -7.54 12.35 -0.08
C GLY A 91 -8.00 12.57 1.37
N THR A 92 -7.69 13.74 1.90
CA THR A 92 -7.99 14.11 3.29
C THR A 92 -9.49 14.24 3.54
N GLU A 93 -10.28 14.57 2.51
CA GLU A 93 -11.73 14.69 2.62
C GLU A 93 -12.43 13.33 2.87
N PRO A 94 -12.22 12.28 2.03
CA PRO A 94 -12.63 10.91 2.37
C PRO A 94 -12.21 10.44 3.76
N MET A 95 -10.96 10.74 4.17
CA MET A 95 -10.43 10.35 5.48
C MET A 95 -11.13 11.05 6.63
N ARG A 96 -11.36 12.37 6.54
CA ARG A 96 -12.08 13.15 7.55
C ARG A 96 -13.52 12.69 7.71
N ARG A 97 -14.19 12.31 6.60
CA ARG A 97 -15.54 11.73 6.64
C ARG A 97 -15.58 10.42 7.41
N TRP A 98 -14.54 9.60 7.29
CA TRP A 98 -14.43 8.37 8.08
C TRP A 98 -14.13 8.67 9.55
N ARG A 99 -13.13 9.50 9.83
CA ARG A 99 -12.71 9.83 11.19
C ARG A 99 -12.01 11.21 11.28
N PRO A 100 -12.61 12.22 11.92
CA PRO A 100 -12.09 13.59 11.93
C PRO A 100 -10.73 13.78 12.62
N ASP A 101 -10.39 12.97 13.63
CA ASP A 101 -9.14 13.03 14.39
C ASP A 101 -8.00 12.21 13.77
N ALA A 102 -8.25 11.53 12.64
CA ALA A 102 -7.23 10.75 11.95
C ALA A 102 -6.17 11.66 11.32
N ARG A 103 -4.90 11.32 11.52
CA ARG A 103 -3.77 12.04 10.93
C ARG A 103 -3.28 11.31 9.68
N PRO A 104 -3.02 12.02 8.57
CA PRO A 104 -2.61 11.38 7.32
C PRO A 104 -1.12 11.00 7.35
N VAL A 105 -0.82 9.76 6.97
CA VAL A 105 0.53 9.32 6.57
C VAL A 105 0.53 9.01 5.08
N GLN A 106 1.38 9.69 4.31
CA GLN A 106 1.49 9.45 2.88
C GLN A 106 2.22 8.15 2.60
N ALA A 107 1.68 7.32 1.71
CA ALA A 107 2.30 6.10 1.24
C ALA A 107 1.93 5.83 -0.22
N THR A 108 2.79 5.14 -0.96
CA THR A 108 2.43 4.64 -2.30
C THR A 108 1.53 3.40 -2.19
N THR A 109 0.74 3.13 -3.23
CA THR A 109 -0.12 1.92 -3.28
C THR A 109 0.65 0.61 -2.99
N PRO A 110 1.85 0.36 -3.56
CA PRO A 110 2.69 -0.79 -3.18
C PRO A 110 3.08 -0.84 -1.70
N GLN A 111 3.41 0.31 -1.08
CA GLN A 111 3.75 0.37 0.34
C GLN A 111 2.57 0.03 1.23
N VAL A 112 1.37 0.51 0.89
CA VAL A 112 0.15 0.17 1.63
C VAL A 112 -0.16 -1.32 1.51
N CYS A 113 -0.01 -1.91 0.32
CA CYS A 113 -0.22 -3.35 0.13
C CYS A 113 0.85 -4.18 0.88
N GLN A 114 2.10 -3.73 0.92
CA GLN A 114 3.15 -4.34 1.74
C GLN A 114 2.79 -4.29 3.23
N ALA A 115 2.34 -3.15 3.73
CA ALA A 115 1.88 -3.01 5.11
C ALA A 115 0.71 -3.97 5.42
N ALA A 116 -0.30 -4.04 4.54
CA ALA A 116 -1.40 -4.99 4.69
C ALA A 116 -0.92 -6.44 4.76
N ARG A 117 0.06 -6.82 3.94
CA ARG A 117 0.68 -8.16 3.99
C ARG A 117 1.41 -8.41 5.31
N HIS A 118 2.18 -7.45 5.82
CA HIS A 118 2.87 -7.57 7.12
C HIS A 118 1.89 -7.69 8.29
N GLU A 119 0.76 -6.98 8.22
CA GLU A 119 -0.32 -7.02 9.19
C GLU A 119 -1.21 -8.26 9.08
N SER A 120 -0.92 -9.19 8.15
CA SER A 120 -1.78 -10.32 7.80
C SER A 120 -3.22 -9.93 7.44
N ALA A 121 -3.41 -8.69 6.96
CA ALA A 121 -4.69 -8.19 6.51
C ALA A 121 -5.05 -8.78 5.15
N ALA A 122 -6.32 -9.13 4.97
CA ALA A 122 -6.82 -9.75 3.76
C ALA A 122 -6.98 -8.76 2.59
N ALA A 123 -7.13 -7.47 2.90
CA ALA A 123 -7.39 -6.43 1.92
C ALA A 123 -6.83 -5.07 2.33
N VAL A 124 -6.74 -4.16 1.35
CA VAL A 124 -6.71 -2.72 1.54
C VAL A 124 -8.06 -2.17 1.09
N VAL A 125 -8.74 -1.42 1.95
CA VAL A 125 -9.99 -0.73 1.62
C VAL A 125 -9.68 0.76 1.44
N VAL A 126 -9.88 1.22 0.21
CA VAL A 126 -9.70 2.61 -0.21
C VAL A 126 -11.01 3.36 -0.07
N ASP A 127 -10.98 4.54 0.56
CA ASP A 127 -12.13 5.46 0.70
C ASP A 127 -13.39 4.80 1.26
N VAL A 128 -13.26 4.08 2.39
CA VAL A 128 -14.39 3.37 3.04
C VAL A 128 -15.61 4.27 3.32
N ALA A 129 -15.39 5.57 3.55
CA ALA A 129 -16.45 6.56 3.77
C ALA A 129 -16.85 7.33 2.50
N GLY A 130 -16.43 6.86 1.32
CA GLY A 130 -16.80 7.40 0.02
C GLY A 130 -15.93 8.56 -0.50
N PRO A 131 -16.18 9.01 -1.74
CA PRO A 131 -17.45 8.83 -2.46
C PRO A 131 -17.61 7.45 -3.12
N VAL A 132 -16.52 6.77 -3.46
CA VAL A 132 -16.52 5.44 -4.05
C VAL A 132 -15.53 4.56 -3.28
N PRO A 133 -16.00 3.58 -2.48
CA PRO A 133 -15.10 2.63 -1.85
C PRO A 133 -14.52 1.67 -2.89
N PHE A 134 -13.26 1.33 -2.76
CA PHE A 134 -12.56 0.38 -3.63
C PHE A 134 -11.71 -0.58 -2.80
N VAL A 135 -11.59 -1.83 -3.24
CA VAL A 135 -10.89 -2.89 -2.50
C VAL A 135 -9.75 -3.44 -3.33
N ILE A 136 -8.57 -3.51 -2.72
CA ILE A 136 -7.41 -4.22 -3.27
C ILE A 136 -7.21 -5.48 -2.42
N GLU A 137 -7.40 -6.66 -2.99
CA GLU A 137 -7.28 -7.94 -2.29
C GLU A 137 -6.70 -9.04 -3.19
N GLY A 138 -6.48 -10.21 -2.60
CA GLY A 138 -6.04 -11.41 -3.32
C GLY A 138 -4.74 -11.20 -4.10
N GLY A 139 -4.71 -11.71 -5.34
CA GLY A 139 -3.50 -11.69 -6.18
C GLY A 139 -2.95 -10.29 -6.47
N MET A 140 -3.82 -9.27 -6.59
CA MET A 140 -3.35 -7.90 -6.85
C MET A 140 -2.71 -7.26 -5.63
N LEU A 141 -3.24 -7.51 -4.43
CA LEU A 141 -2.59 -7.09 -3.18
C LEU A 141 -1.20 -7.73 -3.08
N GLN A 142 -1.09 -9.02 -3.34
CA GLN A 142 0.19 -9.73 -3.30
C GLN A 142 1.18 -9.20 -4.34
N ALA A 143 0.73 -8.96 -5.57
CA ALA A 143 1.55 -8.40 -6.64
C ALA A 143 2.10 -7.02 -6.28
N LEU A 144 1.24 -6.12 -5.79
CA LEU A 144 1.65 -4.75 -5.40
C LEU A 144 2.58 -4.77 -4.19
N ALA A 145 2.32 -5.62 -3.20
CA ALA A 145 3.21 -5.79 -2.06
C ALA A 145 4.60 -6.31 -2.48
N THR A 146 4.67 -7.18 -3.49
CA THR A 146 5.94 -7.66 -4.06
C THR A 146 6.70 -6.57 -4.82
N VAL A 147 6.03 -5.62 -5.47
CA VAL A 147 6.70 -4.48 -6.14
C VAL A 147 7.53 -3.68 -5.13
N GLU A 148 7.00 -3.43 -3.93
CA GLU A 148 7.75 -2.71 -2.90
C GLU A 148 8.91 -3.55 -2.33
N GLU A 149 8.70 -4.85 -2.11
CA GLU A 149 9.73 -5.76 -1.61
C GLU A 149 10.89 -5.93 -2.61
N ALA A 150 10.58 -6.02 -3.90
CA ALA A 150 11.54 -6.20 -4.98
C ALA A 150 12.58 -5.07 -5.09
N LYS A 151 12.28 -3.88 -4.53
CA LYS A 151 13.25 -2.79 -4.42
C LYS A 151 14.43 -3.13 -3.51
N ARG A 152 14.25 -4.04 -2.55
CA ARG A 152 15.27 -4.48 -1.59
C ARG A 152 15.78 -5.89 -1.91
N ASP A 153 14.89 -6.78 -2.35
CA ASP A 153 15.21 -8.17 -2.69
C ASP A 153 14.50 -8.57 -3.99
N THR A 154 15.25 -8.62 -5.09
CA THR A 154 14.73 -8.97 -6.40
C THR A 154 14.20 -10.41 -6.48
N SER A 155 14.59 -11.31 -5.56
CA SER A 155 14.04 -12.66 -5.49
C SER A 155 12.58 -12.72 -5.04
N ALA A 156 12.04 -11.61 -4.50
CA ALA A 156 10.63 -11.47 -4.18
C ALA A 156 9.72 -11.69 -5.40
N VAL A 157 10.19 -11.32 -6.59
CA VAL A 157 9.46 -11.53 -7.84
C VAL A 157 9.30 -13.04 -8.13
N ASP A 158 10.30 -13.86 -7.83
CA ASP A 158 10.22 -15.30 -8.03
C ASP A 158 9.23 -15.98 -7.06
N ARG A 159 9.06 -15.44 -5.85
CA ARG A 159 8.05 -15.91 -4.88
C ARG A 159 6.64 -15.65 -5.39
N LEU A 160 6.40 -14.47 -5.96
CA LEU A 160 5.09 -14.06 -6.48
C LEU A 160 4.49 -15.08 -7.46
N ALA A 161 5.29 -15.59 -8.41
CA ALA A 161 4.82 -16.57 -9.38
C ALA A 161 4.36 -17.91 -8.76
N ARG A 162 4.90 -18.26 -7.58
CA ARG A 162 4.50 -19.47 -6.85
C ARG A 162 3.27 -19.24 -5.97
N GLU A 163 3.13 -18.04 -5.42
CA GLU A 163 2.13 -17.69 -4.42
C GLU A 163 0.84 -17.14 -5.02
N VAL A 164 0.89 -16.56 -6.21
CA VAL A 164 -0.27 -15.97 -6.88
C VAL A 164 -0.66 -16.81 -8.10
N PRO A 165 -1.79 -17.53 -8.04
CA PRO A 165 -2.30 -18.29 -9.18
C PRO A 165 -2.48 -17.39 -10.41
N GLY A 166 -1.94 -17.81 -11.55
CA GLY A 166 -2.02 -17.08 -12.82
C GLY A 166 -0.97 -15.97 -13.01
N ALA A 167 -0.15 -15.68 -11.99
CA ALA A 167 0.97 -14.75 -12.16
C ALA A 167 2.09 -15.38 -12.99
N THR A 168 2.56 -14.67 -14.01
CA THR A 168 3.71 -15.08 -14.83
C THR A 168 4.81 -14.05 -14.70
N VAL A 169 6.02 -14.50 -14.37
CA VAL A 169 7.22 -13.66 -14.32
C VAL A 169 8.04 -13.90 -15.58
N ALA A 170 8.08 -12.92 -16.46
CA ALA A 170 8.93 -12.95 -17.65
C ALA A 170 10.31 -12.36 -17.33
N ARG A 171 11.38 -13.02 -17.80
CA ARG A 171 12.76 -12.53 -17.70
C ARG A 171 13.27 -12.16 -19.08
N LEU A 172 13.66 -10.90 -19.27
CA LEU A 172 14.33 -10.45 -20.49
C LEU A 172 15.84 -10.65 -20.32
N GLY A 173 16.43 -11.58 -21.07
CA GLY A 173 17.89 -11.72 -21.12
C GLY A 173 18.52 -10.56 -21.91
N THR A 174 19.69 -10.09 -21.49
CA THR A 174 20.45 -9.13 -22.29
C THR A 174 21.07 -9.84 -23.51
N VAL A 175 20.96 -9.22 -24.68
CA VAL A 175 21.36 -9.82 -25.97
C VAL A 175 22.87 -10.12 -26.05
N GLU A 176 23.69 -9.54 -25.16
CA GLU A 176 25.15 -9.66 -25.19
C GLU A 176 25.72 -11.00 -24.70
N GLU A 177 25.07 -11.70 -23.78
CA GLU A 177 25.58 -12.98 -23.25
C GLU A 177 25.63 -14.08 -24.33
N LYS A 178 24.66 -14.07 -25.25
CA LYS A 178 24.63 -15.02 -26.39
C LYS A 178 25.71 -14.72 -27.45
N ARG A 179 26.16 -13.48 -27.59
CA ARG A 179 27.17 -13.10 -28.59
C ARG A 179 28.59 -13.44 -28.18
N ARG A 180 28.93 -13.31 -26.89
CA ARG A 180 30.25 -13.73 -26.38
C ARG A 180 30.45 -15.23 -26.56
N GLY A 181 29.51 -16.08 -26.12
CA GLY A 181 29.64 -17.55 -26.24
C GLY A 181 29.83 -18.08 -27.68
N ARG A 182 29.28 -17.39 -28.68
CA ARG A 182 29.44 -17.76 -30.11
C ARG A 182 30.74 -17.31 -30.76
N TRP A 183 31.39 -16.26 -30.24
CA TRP A 183 32.65 -15.76 -30.80
C TRP A 183 33.86 -16.59 -30.33
N TRP A 184 33.83 -17.07 -29.08
CA TRP A 184 34.89 -17.91 -28.51
C TRP A 184 34.90 -19.34 -29.07
N SER A 185 33.75 -19.87 -29.53
CA SER A 185 33.67 -21.20 -30.16
C SER A 185 34.10 -21.24 -31.62
N ARG A 186 34.19 -20.08 -32.30
CA ARG A 186 34.64 -19.99 -33.70
C ARG A 186 36.15 -19.71 -33.87
N ARG A 187 36.88 -19.45 -32.79
CA ARG A 187 38.34 -19.21 -32.82
C ARG A 187 39.19 -20.44 -32.45
N ARG A 188 38.58 -21.62 -32.29
CA ARG A 188 39.26 -22.90 -32.00
C ARG A 188 38.92 -24.00 -33.02
N ALA A 189 38.80 -23.64 -34.30
CA ALA A 189 38.71 -24.59 -35.41
C ALA A 189 39.74 -24.19 -36.47
#